data_AF-A0A351G5B4-F1
#
_entry.id   AF-A0A351G5B4-F1
#
_cell.length_a   1.000
_cell.length_b   1.000
_cell.length_c   1.000
_cell.angle_alpha   90.00
_cell.angle_beta   90.00
_cell.angle_gamma   90.00
#
_symmetry.space_group_name_H-M   'P 1'
#
loop_
_entity.id
_entity.type
_entity.pdbx_description
1 polymer ?
#
loop_
_entity_poly.entity_id
_entity_poly.type
_entity_poly.pdbx_seq_one_letter_code
_entity_poly.pdbx_strand_id
1 'polypeptide(L)'
;MDFENMDYDYDQEDDDVFNRPLDLEEVEEPGPGGGFQLSDLWSKLTTNPMYLGAAALVVGLIFGLIFAWGVWPVQYVDAAPEHLHENFQLDYMRMVIDSYNLRQDTALADRRIAALGESGSAVLEKLIANPGDEASRQAIQDFVLLYKISAGTTTGTDGETAVSTLPVPGQADAEQTSASGSSSRTLLILGCAVSGVLLVAFGVFYFLRQRNSQPGGKTAAARAQEFSNQAMQTDYEAMGEVSPIAQWMTTYLIGDDLFDDSFSIDSLSGEFLGECGVGIADTIGVGEPKRVSAFEVWLFDKNDIQTVTKVLMSGHAMNDEGSYARLEAKGEPVLAVPGGIVELETKTLRMAVRVMDMDYGTGHLPENSFFQRVTLELAIWSLGS
;
A
#
# COMPACT_ATOMS: atom_id res chain seq x y z
N MET A 1 39.25 66.36 16.52
CA MET A 1 40.41 66.28 17.43
C MET A 1 41.18 65.04 17.00
N ASP A 2 41.89 65.07 15.87
CA ASP A 2 43.14 65.81 15.53
C ASP A 2 44.21 64.71 15.46
N PHE A 3 44.65 64.31 14.26
CA PHE A 3 45.81 64.86 13.51
C PHE A 3 47.06 65.01 14.37
N GLU A 4 48.11 64.23 14.05
CA GLU A 4 49.52 64.64 13.83
C GLU A 4 50.41 63.37 13.86
N ASN A 5 51.00 62.91 12.74
CA ASN A 5 52.17 63.40 11.99
C ASN A 5 53.50 63.42 12.77
N MET A 6 54.46 62.59 12.34
CA MET A 6 55.89 62.89 12.19
C MET A 6 56.53 61.70 11.40
N ASP A 7 56.81 61.71 10.09
CA ASP A 7 57.78 62.51 9.29
C ASP A 7 59.21 62.43 9.88
N TYR A 8 60.32 62.06 9.22
CA TYR A 8 60.83 61.93 7.84
C TYR A 8 61.94 60.83 7.87
N ASP A 9 62.48 60.24 6.80
CA ASP A 9 63.40 60.89 5.86
C ASP A 9 63.72 59.97 4.67
N TYR A 10 63.84 60.58 3.49
CA TYR A 10 64.07 59.96 2.19
C TYR A 10 65.25 60.72 1.58
N ASP A 11 66.33 60.03 1.24
CA ASP A 11 67.42 60.47 0.35
C ASP A 11 68.44 59.31 0.29
N GLN A 12 69.11 58.95 -0.80
CA GLN A 12 69.09 59.37 -2.19
C GLN A 12 69.99 58.36 -2.96
N GLU A 13 69.58 58.03 -4.19
CA GLU A 13 70.36 57.63 -5.38
C GLU A 13 71.75 56.97 -5.21
N ASP A 14 71.98 55.81 -5.85
CA ASP A 14 72.59 55.81 -7.18
C ASP A 14 72.73 54.40 -7.76
N ASP A 15 72.47 54.36 -9.07
CA ASP A 15 72.64 53.26 -9.99
C ASP A 15 74.06 52.70 -9.97
N ASP A 16 74.21 51.38 -9.89
CA ASP A 16 75.12 50.70 -10.80
C ASP A 16 75.03 49.17 -10.70
N VAL A 17 75.22 48.54 -11.85
CA VAL A 17 75.52 47.12 -12.02
C VAL A 17 74.32 46.17 -12.00
N PHE A 18 73.37 46.45 -12.89
CA PHE A 18 72.97 45.41 -13.84
C PHE A 18 74.25 44.75 -14.38
N ASN A 19 74.39 43.44 -14.18
CA ASN A 19 75.33 42.50 -14.84
C ASN A 19 76.32 41.78 -13.89
N ARG A 20 75.83 40.83 -13.09
CA ARG A 20 76.55 39.58 -12.75
C ARG A 20 75.59 38.37 -12.77
N PRO A 21 76.06 37.20 -13.24
CA PRO A 21 75.21 36.11 -13.70
C PRO A 21 74.59 35.29 -12.55
N LEU A 22 73.43 34.70 -12.88
CA LEU A 22 72.58 33.84 -12.08
C LEU A 22 73.32 32.61 -11.54
N ASP A 23 73.47 32.52 -10.22
CA ASP A 23 73.61 31.24 -9.53
C ASP A 23 72.21 30.77 -9.16
N LEU A 24 71.62 29.93 -10.03
CA LEU A 24 70.41 29.19 -9.72
C LEU A 24 70.77 28.12 -8.69
N GLU A 25 70.48 28.37 -7.42
CA GLU A 25 70.26 27.28 -6.47
C GLU A 25 69.09 26.46 -7.01
N GLU A 26 69.41 25.23 -7.40
CA GLU A 26 68.50 24.21 -7.88
C GLU A 26 67.53 23.86 -6.74
N VAL A 27 66.35 24.49 -6.78
CA VAL A 27 65.21 24.09 -5.95
C VAL A 27 64.77 22.72 -6.47
N GLU A 28 65.18 21.65 -5.76
CA GLU A 28 64.64 20.30 -5.96
C GLU A 28 63.11 20.36 -5.87
N GLU A 29 62.43 20.10 -7.00
CA GLU A 29 60.99 19.88 -6.98
C GLU A 29 60.65 18.64 -6.15
N PRO A 30 59.64 18.69 -5.26
CA PRO A 30 59.14 17.49 -4.62
C PRO A 30 58.53 16.58 -5.70
N GLY A 31 59.19 15.44 -5.95
CA GLY A 31 58.74 14.45 -6.93
C GLY A 31 57.29 14.00 -6.70
N PRO A 32 56.56 13.66 -7.77
CA PRO A 32 55.17 13.27 -7.64
C PRO A 32 55.08 11.84 -7.12
N GLY A 33 54.19 11.60 -6.15
CA GLY A 33 53.58 10.28 -6.00
C GLY A 33 53.82 9.58 -4.66
N GLY A 34 53.07 10.03 -3.66
CA GLY A 34 52.60 9.18 -2.56
C GLY A 34 51.08 9.02 -2.60
N GLY A 35 50.46 9.13 -3.77
CA GLY A 35 49.03 8.88 -3.93
C GLY A 35 48.77 7.39 -3.87
N PHE A 36 47.85 6.93 -3.01
CA PHE A 36 47.34 5.56 -3.04
C PHE A 36 46.58 5.37 -4.35
N GLN A 37 47.30 4.99 -5.41
CA GLN A 37 46.71 4.86 -6.74
C GLN A 37 45.89 3.57 -6.78
N LEU A 38 44.62 3.69 -7.19
CA LEU A 38 43.71 2.55 -7.38
C LEU A 38 44.33 1.47 -8.29
N SER A 39 45.18 1.86 -9.24
CA SER A 39 45.94 0.96 -10.12
C SER A 39 46.83 -0.04 -9.38
N ASP A 40 47.46 0.36 -8.27
CA ASP A 40 48.33 -0.52 -7.48
C ASP A 40 47.54 -1.53 -6.64
N LEU A 41 46.31 -1.20 -6.27
CA LEU A 41 45.37 -2.14 -5.66
C LEU A 41 44.88 -3.15 -6.70
N TRP A 42 44.52 -2.69 -7.90
CA TRP A 42 44.07 -3.55 -9.00
C TRP A 42 45.13 -4.56 -9.43
N SER A 43 46.41 -4.16 -9.49
CA SER A 43 47.51 -5.06 -9.85
C SER A 43 47.74 -6.12 -8.75
N LYS A 44 47.74 -5.73 -7.48
CA LYS A 44 47.86 -6.68 -6.35
C LYS A 44 46.65 -7.62 -6.21
N LEU A 45 45.45 -7.13 -6.54
CA LEU A 45 44.21 -7.92 -6.48
C LEU A 45 44.16 -9.00 -7.57
N THR A 46 44.70 -8.72 -8.75
CA THR A 46 44.68 -9.65 -9.90
C THR A 46 45.86 -10.62 -9.94
N THR A 47 46.97 -10.30 -9.25
CA THR A 47 48.18 -11.16 -9.25
C THR A 47 48.06 -12.36 -8.29
N ASN A 48 47.24 -12.27 -7.24
CA ASN A 48 47.14 -13.28 -6.19
C ASN A 48 45.71 -13.84 -6.11
N PRO A 49 45.49 -15.15 -6.37
CA PRO A 49 44.15 -15.73 -6.44
C PRO A 49 43.39 -15.66 -5.11
N MET A 50 44.09 -15.61 -3.97
CA MET A 50 43.47 -15.51 -2.64
C MET A 50 42.88 -14.12 -2.36
N TYR A 51 43.53 -13.04 -2.81
CA TYR A 51 43.00 -11.68 -2.66
C TYR A 51 41.86 -11.41 -3.62
N LEU A 52 41.93 -11.96 -4.84
CA LEU A 52 40.82 -11.93 -5.79
C LEU A 52 39.57 -12.65 -5.22
N GLY A 53 39.76 -13.82 -4.60
CA GLY A 53 38.69 -14.54 -3.92
C GLY A 53 38.10 -13.77 -2.75
N ALA A 54 38.93 -13.14 -1.91
CA ALA A 54 38.47 -12.32 -0.80
C ALA A 54 37.69 -11.08 -1.27
N ALA A 55 38.17 -10.37 -2.31
CA ALA A 55 37.46 -9.22 -2.86
C ALA A 55 36.15 -9.61 -3.55
N ALA A 56 36.13 -10.73 -4.29
CA ALA A 56 34.90 -11.25 -4.88
C ALA A 56 33.86 -11.61 -3.82
N LEU A 57 34.28 -12.18 -2.68
CA LEU A 57 33.40 -12.48 -1.55
C LEU A 57 32.82 -11.21 -0.94
N VAL A 58 33.66 -10.20 -0.68
CA VAL A 58 33.23 -8.92 -0.10
C VAL A 58 32.24 -8.21 -1.02
N VAL A 59 32.56 -8.14 -2.32
CA VAL A 59 31.67 -7.55 -3.32
C VAL A 59 30.35 -8.33 -3.41
N GLY A 60 30.42 -9.66 -3.43
CA GLY A 60 29.23 -10.52 -3.43
C GLY A 60 28.35 -10.34 -2.19
N LEU A 61 28.94 -10.15 -1.02
CA LEU A 61 28.21 -9.93 0.23
C LEU A 61 27.55 -8.55 0.25
N ILE A 62 28.24 -7.51 -0.25
CA ILE A 62 27.68 -6.16 -0.41
C ILE A 62 26.48 -6.19 -1.37
N PHE A 63 26.64 -6.82 -2.54
CA PHE A 63 25.53 -6.97 -3.49
C PHE A 63 24.39 -7.80 -2.92
N GLY A 64 24.68 -8.89 -2.21
CA GLY A 64 23.68 -9.73 -1.54
C GLY A 64 22.89 -8.96 -0.48
N LEU A 65 23.57 -8.11 0.30
CA LEU A 65 22.93 -7.29 1.32
C LEU A 65 22.04 -6.21 0.69
N ILE A 66 22.52 -5.52 -0.36
CA ILE A 66 21.73 -4.51 -1.09
C ILE A 66 20.50 -5.17 -1.73
N PHE A 67 20.66 -6.37 -2.28
CA PHE A 67 19.53 -7.12 -2.86
C PHE A 67 18.52 -7.55 -1.79
N ALA A 68 18.99 -8.08 -0.67
CA ALA A 68 18.15 -8.52 0.44
C ALA A 68 17.33 -7.37 1.04
N TRP A 69 17.90 -6.17 1.20
CA TRP A 69 17.19 -5.05 1.83
C TRP A 69 16.49 -4.11 0.82
N GLY A 70 16.95 -4.04 -0.43
CA GLY A 70 16.39 -3.16 -1.45
C GLY A 70 15.36 -3.81 -2.37
N VAL A 71 15.54 -5.10 -2.70
CA VAL A 71 14.67 -5.80 -3.68
C VAL A 71 13.68 -6.73 -2.98
N TRP A 72 14.06 -7.31 -1.83
CA TRP A 72 13.20 -8.24 -1.08
C TRP A 72 13.18 -7.92 0.41
N PRO A 73 12.61 -6.76 0.82
CA PRO A 73 12.49 -6.45 2.24
C PRO A 73 11.74 -7.56 2.98
N VAL A 74 12.25 -7.95 4.15
CA VAL A 74 11.60 -8.95 5.00
C VAL A 74 10.27 -8.38 5.47
N GLN A 75 9.17 -9.01 5.06
CA GLN A 75 7.84 -8.68 5.52
C GLN A 75 7.45 -9.68 6.60
N TYR A 76 7.18 -9.19 7.81
CA TYR A 76 6.62 -9.99 8.89
C TYR A 76 5.11 -10.07 8.65
N VAL A 77 4.65 -11.18 8.10
CA VAL A 77 3.23 -11.49 7.90
C VAL A 77 2.79 -12.44 9.03
N ASP A 78 1.54 -12.32 9.48
CA ASP A 78 0.96 -13.15 10.54
C ASP A 78 1.69 -13.05 11.89
N ALA A 79 2.22 -11.86 12.20
CA ALA A 79 2.81 -11.59 13.50
C ALA A 79 1.75 -11.75 14.60
N ALA A 80 2.12 -12.45 15.68
CA ALA A 80 1.23 -12.62 16.82
C ALA A 80 0.87 -11.28 17.46
N PRO A 81 -0.31 -11.16 18.12
CA PRO A 81 -0.76 -9.94 18.79
C PRO A 81 0.27 -9.35 19.78
N GLU A 82 1.15 -10.17 20.34
CA GLU A 82 2.28 -9.74 21.19
C GLU A 82 3.24 -8.74 20.51
N HIS A 83 3.34 -8.76 19.17
CA HIS A 83 4.20 -7.86 18.41
C HIS A 83 3.50 -6.58 17.94
N LEU A 84 2.22 -6.41 18.27
CA LEU A 84 1.48 -5.19 17.97
C LEU A 84 2.05 -4.01 18.76
N HIS A 85 1.94 -2.81 18.19
CA HIS A 85 2.21 -1.57 18.92
C HIS A 85 1.28 -1.48 20.14
N GLU A 86 1.73 -0.87 21.24
CA GLU A 86 1.02 -0.81 22.52
C GLU A 86 -0.45 -0.37 22.40
N ASN A 87 -0.73 0.67 21.61
CA ASN A 87 -2.10 1.14 21.34
C ASN A 87 -2.98 0.04 20.70
N PHE A 88 -2.44 -0.73 19.76
CA PHE A 88 -3.17 -1.83 19.12
C PHE A 88 -3.31 -3.05 20.03
N GLN A 89 -2.39 -3.26 20.98
CA GLN A 89 -2.57 -4.27 22.03
C GLN A 89 -3.74 -3.92 22.95
N LEU A 90 -3.91 -2.64 23.29
CA LEU A 90 -5.07 -2.14 24.05
C LEU A 90 -6.38 -2.37 23.27
N ASP A 91 -6.42 -2.03 21.99
CA ASP A 91 -7.60 -2.23 21.14
C ASP A 91 -7.92 -3.72 20.94
N TYR A 92 -6.89 -4.54 20.75
CA TYR A 92 -7.05 -5.99 20.71
C TYR A 92 -7.63 -6.54 22.02
N MET A 93 -7.15 -6.08 23.17
CA MET A 93 -7.69 -6.49 24.47
C MET A 93 -9.16 -6.02 24.67
N ARG A 94 -9.54 -4.83 24.19
CA ARG A 94 -10.95 -4.40 24.17
C ARG A 94 -11.83 -5.37 23.37
N MET A 95 -11.38 -5.77 22.17
CA MET A 95 -12.09 -6.78 21.38
C MET A 95 -12.20 -8.14 22.08
N VAL A 96 -11.18 -8.53 22.86
CA VAL A 96 -11.26 -9.76 23.68
C VAL A 96 -12.35 -9.63 24.74
N ILE A 97 -12.38 -8.50 25.45
CA ILE A 97 -13.35 -8.16 26.48
C ILE A 97 -14.77 -8.17 25.92
N ASP A 98 -15.02 -7.45 24.83
CA ASP A 98 -16.34 -7.37 24.18
C ASP A 98 -16.81 -8.74 23.71
N SER A 99 -15.91 -9.48 23.08
CA SER A 99 -16.20 -10.84 22.60
C SER A 99 -16.52 -11.80 23.74
N TYR A 100 -15.89 -11.65 24.91
CA TYR A 100 -16.20 -12.47 26.08
C TYR A 100 -17.52 -12.06 26.69
N ASN A 101 -17.80 -10.77 26.85
CA ASN A 101 -19.06 -10.30 27.41
C ASN A 101 -20.26 -10.74 26.55
N LEU A 102 -20.07 -10.80 25.23
CA LEU A 102 -21.11 -11.27 24.30
C LEU A 102 -21.35 -12.78 24.35
N ARG A 103 -20.28 -13.60 24.48
CA ARG A 103 -20.36 -15.06 24.25
C ARG A 103 -20.04 -15.93 25.46
N GLN A 104 -19.51 -15.33 26.53
CA GLN A 104 -19.06 -15.99 27.76
C GLN A 104 -18.11 -17.19 27.51
N ASP A 105 -17.35 -17.13 26.41
CA ASP A 105 -16.42 -18.19 25.98
C ASP A 105 -15.04 -17.97 26.62
N THR A 106 -14.84 -18.60 27.79
CA THR A 106 -13.60 -18.53 28.58
C THR A 106 -12.40 -19.09 27.83
N ALA A 107 -12.56 -20.25 27.17
CA ALA A 107 -11.47 -20.92 26.46
C ALA A 107 -10.96 -20.10 25.26
N LEU A 108 -11.83 -19.35 24.60
CA LEU A 108 -11.42 -18.41 23.55
C LEU A 108 -10.75 -17.16 24.12
N ALA A 109 -11.27 -16.61 25.22
CA ALA A 109 -10.66 -15.46 25.89
C ALA A 109 -9.24 -15.78 26.37
N ASP A 110 -9.02 -16.94 27.00
CA ASP A 110 -7.72 -17.39 27.48
C ASP A 110 -6.70 -17.52 26.34
N ARG A 111 -7.10 -18.14 25.21
CA ARG A 111 -6.24 -18.24 24.03
C ARG A 111 -5.85 -16.88 23.47
N ARG A 112 -6.79 -15.94 23.42
CA ARG A 112 -6.55 -14.59 22.87
C ARG A 112 -5.70 -13.73 23.80
N ILE A 113 -5.88 -13.85 25.11
CA ILE A 113 -5.04 -13.17 26.11
C ILE A 113 -3.63 -13.77 26.09
N ALA A 114 -3.50 -15.09 26.01
CA ALA A 114 -2.20 -15.75 25.88
C ALA A 114 -1.47 -15.34 24.59
N ALA A 115 -2.20 -15.01 23.51
CA ALA A 115 -1.62 -14.52 22.26
C ALA A 115 -1.00 -13.11 22.35
N LEU A 116 -1.28 -12.35 23.41
CA LEU A 116 -0.58 -11.10 23.75
C LEU A 116 0.74 -11.35 24.51
N GLY A 117 1.04 -12.61 24.83
CA GLY A 117 2.22 -13.00 25.58
C GLY A 117 2.22 -12.45 27.01
N GLU A 118 3.41 -12.19 27.53
CA GLU A 118 3.62 -11.66 28.89
C GLU A 118 2.99 -10.27 29.11
N SER A 119 2.71 -9.53 28.04
CA SER A 119 2.11 -8.19 28.09
C SER A 119 0.60 -8.22 28.36
N GLY A 120 -0.07 -9.37 28.20
CA GLY A 120 -1.54 -9.47 28.31
C GLY A 120 -2.10 -8.98 29.65
N SER A 121 -1.45 -9.31 30.77
CA SER A 121 -1.87 -8.83 32.10
C SER A 121 -1.66 -7.32 32.25
N ALA A 122 -0.51 -6.81 31.84
CA ALA A 122 -0.17 -5.39 31.90
C ALA A 122 -1.11 -4.53 31.03
N VAL A 123 -1.50 -5.03 29.85
CA VAL A 123 -2.46 -4.38 28.95
C VAL A 123 -3.85 -4.30 29.59
N LEU A 124 -4.30 -5.38 30.24
CA LEU A 124 -5.57 -5.40 30.97
C LEU A 124 -5.57 -4.40 32.14
N GLU A 125 -4.49 -4.35 32.92
CA GLU A 125 -4.35 -3.38 34.01
C GLU A 125 -4.39 -1.93 33.53
N LYS A 126 -3.75 -1.64 32.38
CA LYS A 126 -3.81 -0.32 31.75
C LYS A 126 -5.23 0.05 31.31
N LEU A 127 -5.99 -0.89 30.76
CA LEU A 127 -7.40 -0.66 30.42
C LEU A 127 -8.27 -0.42 31.65
N ILE A 128 -8.02 -1.12 32.75
CA ILE A 128 -8.73 -0.89 34.01
C ILE A 128 -8.42 0.51 34.56
N ALA A 129 -7.16 0.94 34.47
CA ALA A 129 -6.74 2.26 34.92
C ALA A 129 -7.27 3.40 34.03
N ASN A 130 -7.44 3.15 32.73
CA ASN A 130 -7.95 4.11 31.77
C ASN A 130 -9.00 3.47 30.84
N PRO A 131 -10.25 3.31 31.32
CA PRO A 131 -11.28 2.59 30.60
C PRO A 131 -11.83 3.35 29.39
N GLY A 132 -11.62 4.66 29.30
CA GLY A 132 -12.23 5.50 28.28
C GLY A 132 -13.65 5.95 28.66
N ASP A 133 -14.62 5.64 27.80
CA ASP A 133 -16.02 6.03 27.96
C ASP A 133 -16.77 5.14 28.97
N GLU A 134 -18.02 5.52 29.28
CA GLU A 134 -18.84 4.79 30.27
C GLU A 134 -19.15 3.35 29.82
N ALA A 135 -19.38 3.15 28.53
CA ALA A 135 -19.68 1.84 27.96
C ALA A 135 -18.48 0.89 28.07
N SER A 136 -17.27 1.34 27.70
CA SER A 136 -16.05 0.54 27.86
C SER A 136 -15.76 0.25 29.33
N ARG A 137 -16.01 1.21 30.23
CA ARG A 137 -15.86 1.00 31.67
C ARG A 137 -16.75 -0.12 32.18
N GLN A 138 -18.02 -0.12 31.78
CA GLN A 138 -18.97 -1.17 32.16
C GLN A 138 -18.52 -2.53 31.59
N ALA A 139 -18.14 -2.58 30.30
CA ALA A 139 -17.67 -3.80 29.65
C ALA A 139 -16.41 -4.39 30.33
N ILE A 140 -15.44 -3.55 30.70
CA ILE A 140 -14.24 -3.97 31.42
C ILE A 140 -14.61 -4.50 32.82
N GLN A 141 -15.54 -3.86 33.53
CA GLN A 141 -15.98 -4.31 34.85
C GLN A 141 -16.74 -5.64 34.78
N ASP A 142 -17.64 -5.79 33.81
CA ASP A 142 -18.39 -7.03 33.58
C ASP A 142 -17.44 -8.17 33.22
N PHE A 143 -16.44 -7.88 32.39
CA PHE A 143 -15.37 -8.83 32.08
C PHE A 143 -14.61 -9.21 33.34
N VAL A 144 -14.06 -8.26 34.12
CA VAL A 144 -13.29 -8.58 35.34
C VAL A 144 -14.13 -9.34 36.38
N LEU A 145 -15.44 -9.09 36.45
CA LEU A 145 -16.35 -9.78 37.36
C LEU A 145 -16.66 -11.20 36.91
N LEU A 146 -16.96 -11.41 35.62
CA LEU A 146 -17.40 -12.70 35.08
C LEU A 146 -16.21 -13.58 34.68
N TYR A 147 -15.15 -12.97 34.16
CA TYR A 147 -13.87 -13.60 33.87
C TYR A 147 -13.14 -13.84 35.19
N LYS A 148 -12.79 -15.11 35.46
CA LYS A 148 -12.29 -15.61 36.76
C LYS A 148 -13.32 -15.77 37.90
N ILE A 149 -14.62 -15.84 37.61
CA ILE A 149 -15.59 -16.58 38.47
C ILE A 149 -15.72 -18.07 38.07
N SER A 150 -15.04 -18.54 37.00
CA SER A 150 -14.84 -19.98 36.73
C SER A 150 -13.45 -20.51 37.11
N ALA A 151 -12.66 -19.76 37.89
CA ALA A 151 -11.33 -20.18 38.36
C ALA A 151 -11.42 -21.17 39.54
N GLY A 152 -12.22 -22.22 39.35
CA GLY A 152 -12.38 -23.31 40.29
C GLY A 152 -12.99 -24.49 39.56
N THR A 153 -12.15 -25.33 38.95
CA THR A 153 -12.19 -26.80 39.03
C THR A 153 -11.25 -27.43 37.99
N THR A 154 -10.53 -28.46 38.46
CA THR A 154 -9.77 -29.51 37.75
C THR A 154 -8.40 -29.18 37.15
N THR A 155 -7.42 -29.23 38.04
CA THR A 155 -6.15 -29.94 37.82
C THR A 155 -6.40 -31.43 37.62
N GLY A 156 -5.81 -32.00 36.56
CA GLY A 156 -5.38 -33.41 36.49
C GLY A 156 -6.36 -34.42 35.88
N THR A 157 -5.94 -35.06 34.79
CA THR A 157 -5.84 -36.52 34.60
C THR A 157 -5.99 -36.84 33.10
N ASP A 158 -4.87 -36.90 32.38
CA ASP A 158 -4.84 -37.60 31.09
C ASP A 158 -4.33 -39.02 31.33
N GLY A 159 -5.29 -39.94 31.31
CA GLY A 159 -5.10 -41.38 31.36
C GLY A 159 -4.87 -41.97 29.97
N GLU A 160 -3.94 -42.91 29.94
CA GLU A 160 -3.52 -43.80 28.87
C GLU A 160 -4.61 -44.82 28.47
N THR A 161 -4.82 -45.01 27.16
CA THR A 161 -5.14 -46.26 26.40
C THR A 161 -5.64 -45.87 24.99
N ALA A 162 -4.87 -45.99 23.90
CA ALA A 162 -4.53 -47.20 23.13
C ALA A 162 -5.80 -47.91 22.57
N VAL A 163 -5.97 -48.23 21.27
CA VAL A 163 -5.18 -49.19 20.48
C VAL A 163 -5.69 -49.28 19.01
N SER A 164 -4.76 -49.57 18.08
CA SER A 164 -4.86 -50.32 16.79
C SER A 164 -5.47 -49.70 15.52
N THR A 165 -4.97 -49.92 14.29
CA THR A 165 -3.97 -50.88 13.71
C THR A 165 -3.65 -50.41 12.26
N LEU A 166 -2.38 -50.18 11.85
CA LEU A 166 -1.41 -51.03 11.10
C LEU A 166 -1.73 -51.29 9.60
N PRO A 167 -0.75 -51.61 8.68
CA PRO A 167 0.74 -51.78 8.78
C PRO A 167 1.53 -50.97 7.67
N VAL A 168 2.83 -50.58 7.76
CA VAL A 168 4.16 -51.28 7.75
C VAL A 168 4.35 -52.22 6.53
N PRO A 169 5.51 -52.35 5.81
CA PRO A 169 6.94 -52.13 6.16
C PRO A 169 7.78 -51.32 5.11
N GLY A 170 9.06 -50.97 5.31
CA GLY A 170 9.99 -51.36 6.36
C GLY A 170 11.40 -50.72 6.23
N GLN A 171 12.19 -51.00 7.28
CA GLN A 171 13.65 -51.24 7.40
C GLN A 171 14.57 -50.91 6.19
N ALA A 172 15.81 -50.45 6.34
CA ALA A 172 16.71 -50.42 7.49
C ALA A 172 17.97 -49.59 7.16
N ASP A 173 18.65 -49.21 8.24
CA ASP A 173 20.09 -49.09 8.41
C ASP A 173 20.88 -47.95 7.77
N ALA A 174 21.33 -47.09 8.68
CA ALA A 174 22.51 -46.26 8.52
C ALA A 174 23.76 -47.10 8.71
N GLU A 175 24.71 -46.98 7.77
CA GLU A 175 26.09 -47.41 7.98
C GLU A 175 27.01 -46.23 7.64
N GLN A 176 27.82 -45.84 8.63
CA GLN A 176 28.89 -44.87 8.45
C GLN A 176 30.03 -45.53 7.66
N THR A 177 30.58 -44.82 6.67
CA THR A 177 32.00 -44.97 6.30
C THR A 177 32.58 -43.60 5.95
N SER A 178 33.59 -43.21 6.72
CA SER A 178 34.55 -42.17 6.32
C SER A 178 35.66 -42.82 5.51
N ALA A 179 36.08 -42.21 4.39
CA ALA A 179 37.44 -41.68 4.20
C ALA A 179 37.83 -41.50 2.72
N SER A 180 38.51 -40.36 2.49
CA SER A 180 39.65 -40.18 1.57
C SER A 180 39.42 -40.00 0.06
N GLY A 181 39.90 -38.85 -0.44
CA GLY A 181 40.83 -38.87 -1.57
C GLY A 181 40.35 -38.34 -2.92
N SER A 182 40.61 -37.04 -3.13
CA SER A 182 41.11 -36.46 -4.39
C SER A 182 40.24 -36.46 -5.66
N SER A 183 40.05 -35.24 -6.18
CA SER A 183 40.31 -34.83 -7.59
C SER A 183 39.12 -34.11 -8.22
N SER A 184 39.12 -32.78 -8.10
CA SER A 184 38.90 -31.73 -9.13
C SER A 184 37.79 -31.85 -10.21
N ARG A 185 37.03 -32.94 -10.32
CA ARG A 185 35.95 -33.15 -11.30
C ARG A 185 34.56 -33.16 -10.66
N THR A 186 34.45 -33.53 -9.39
CA THR A 186 33.20 -33.48 -8.61
C THR A 186 32.76 -32.05 -8.27
N LEU A 187 33.70 -31.12 -8.04
CA LEU A 187 33.40 -29.69 -7.85
C LEU A 187 32.90 -29.01 -9.14
N LEU A 188 33.34 -29.48 -10.32
CA LEU A 188 32.91 -28.95 -11.61
C LEU A 188 31.49 -29.44 -11.99
N ILE A 189 31.17 -30.70 -11.72
CA ILE A 189 29.83 -31.25 -11.99
C ILE A 189 28.80 -30.69 -10.99
N LEU A 190 29.18 -30.51 -9.72
CA LEU A 190 28.32 -29.87 -8.72
C LEU A 190 28.15 -28.36 -9.02
N GLY A 191 29.22 -27.69 -9.48
CA GLY A 191 29.15 -26.30 -9.94
C GLY A 191 28.24 -26.11 -11.16
N CYS A 192 28.32 -27.01 -12.15
CA CYS A 192 27.44 -26.99 -13.32
C CYS A 192 25.98 -27.27 -12.95
N ALA A 193 25.71 -28.24 -12.05
CA ALA A 193 24.36 -28.53 -11.58
C ALA A 193 23.75 -27.36 -10.79
N VAL A 194 24.54 -26.72 -9.92
CA VAL A 194 24.11 -25.51 -9.19
C VAL A 194 23.90 -24.35 -10.15
N SER A 195 24.76 -24.14 -11.15
CA SER A 195 24.57 -23.09 -12.15
C SER A 195 23.34 -23.34 -13.05
N GLY A 196 23.04 -24.60 -13.37
CA GLY A 196 21.85 -24.97 -14.13
C GLY A 196 20.56 -24.71 -13.35
N VAL A 197 20.54 -25.07 -12.06
CA VAL A 197 19.41 -24.77 -11.16
C VAL A 197 19.25 -23.27 -10.98
N LEU A 198 20.36 -22.52 -10.85
CA LEU A 198 20.31 -21.05 -10.74
C LEU A 198 19.83 -20.38 -12.03
N LEU A 199 20.18 -20.89 -13.21
CA LEU A 199 19.71 -20.36 -14.49
C LEU A 199 18.22 -20.66 -14.74
N VAL A 200 17.75 -21.85 -14.35
CA VAL A 200 16.33 -22.19 -14.41
C VAL A 200 15.54 -21.36 -13.39
N ALA A 201 16.05 -21.23 -12.15
CA ALA A 201 15.46 -20.37 -11.14
C ALA A 201 15.46 -18.90 -11.56
N PHE A 202 16.52 -18.43 -12.22
CA PHE A 202 16.60 -17.07 -12.77
C PHE A 202 15.64 -16.87 -13.95
N GLY A 203 15.49 -17.87 -14.83
CA GLY A 203 14.52 -17.84 -15.94
C GLY A 203 13.07 -17.84 -15.45
N VAL A 204 12.75 -18.68 -14.46
CA VAL A 204 11.44 -18.70 -13.79
C VAL A 204 11.22 -17.41 -13.02
N PHE A 205 12.22 -16.90 -12.31
CA PHE A 205 12.16 -15.60 -11.62
C PHE A 205 11.97 -14.45 -12.60
N TYR A 206 12.67 -14.43 -13.73
CA TYR A 206 12.52 -13.42 -14.77
C TYR A 206 11.14 -13.49 -15.43
N PHE A 207 10.63 -14.70 -15.68
CA PHE A 207 9.29 -14.91 -16.23
C PHE A 207 8.18 -14.52 -15.23
N LEU A 208 8.32 -14.89 -13.96
CA LEU A 208 7.42 -14.47 -12.89
C LEU A 208 7.50 -12.97 -12.64
N ARG A 209 8.69 -12.37 -12.69
CA ARG A 209 8.90 -10.92 -12.58
C ARG A 209 8.38 -10.18 -13.79
N GLN A 210 8.44 -10.74 -15.00
CA GLN A 210 7.81 -10.14 -16.18
C GLN A 210 6.29 -10.17 -16.06
N ARG A 211 5.72 -11.20 -15.42
CA ARG A 211 4.29 -11.26 -15.09
C ARG A 211 3.90 -10.31 -13.94
N ASN A 212 4.79 -10.09 -12.98
CA ASN A 212 4.58 -9.21 -11.82
C ASN A 212 5.11 -7.77 -12.01
N SER A 213 5.66 -7.43 -13.17
CA SER A 213 6.04 -6.06 -13.52
C SER A 213 4.85 -5.30 -14.09
N GLN A 214 3.70 -5.36 -13.41
CA GLN A 214 2.84 -4.19 -13.35
C GLN A 214 3.50 -3.24 -12.34
N PRO A 215 3.90 -2.02 -12.73
CA PRO A 215 4.58 -1.11 -11.83
C PRO A 215 3.65 -0.82 -10.63
N GLY A 216 4.10 -1.18 -9.43
CA GLY A 216 3.38 -1.03 -8.17
C GLY A 216 3.18 0.42 -7.73
N GLY A 217 2.39 1.18 -8.49
CA GLY A 217 1.63 2.31 -7.96
C GLY A 217 0.31 1.80 -7.39
N LYS A 218 -0.31 2.55 -6.47
CA LYS A 218 -1.70 2.33 -6.06
C LYS A 218 -2.56 2.06 -7.31
N THR A 219 -3.48 1.09 -7.25
CA THR A 219 -4.39 0.83 -8.37
C THR A 219 -5.20 2.09 -8.68
N ALA A 220 -5.76 2.19 -9.89
CA ALA A 220 -6.62 3.33 -10.23
C ALA A 220 -7.78 3.47 -9.23
N ALA A 221 -8.44 2.36 -8.89
CA ALA A 221 -9.45 2.28 -7.85
C ALA A 221 -8.98 2.81 -6.48
N ALA A 222 -7.78 2.40 -6.02
CA ALA A 222 -7.26 2.86 -4.73
C ALA A 222 -6.97 4.38 -4.74
N ARG A 223 -6.49 4.94 -5.85
CA ARG A 223 -6.34 6.39 -5.98
C ARG A 223 -7.68 7.10 -6.07
N ALA A 224 -8.66 6.50 -6.76
CA ALA A 224 -9.99 7.05 -6.90
C ALA A 224 -10.69 7.18 -5.54
N GLN A 225 -10.54 6.19 -4.66
CA GLN A 225 -11.02 6.27 -3.27
C GLN A 225 -10.38 7.42 -2.49
N GLU A 226 -9.09 7.70 -2.71
CA GLU A 226 -8.42 8.84 -2.08
C GLU A 226 -8.99 10.18 -2.55
N PHE A 227 -9.35 10.31 -3.83
CA PHE A 227 -10.05 11.49 -4.34
C PHE A 227 -11.44 11.62 -3.71
N SER A 228 -12.21 10.54 -3.63
CA SER A 228 -13.54 10.54 -3.01
C SER A 228 -13.49 10.98 -1.54
N ASN A 229 -12.50 10.49 -0.78
CA ASN A 229 -12.35 10.84 0.64
C ASN A 229 -11.88 12.29 0.87
N GLN A 230 -11.20 12.90 -0.11
CA GLN A 230 -10.71 14.28 -0.03
C GLN A 230 -11.70 15.32 -0.56
N ALA A 231 -12.66 14.90 -1.39
CA ALA A 231 -13.66 15.80 -1.95
C ALA A 231 -14.60 16.30 -0.85
N MET A 232 -14.84 17.61 -0.85
CA MET A 232 -15.73 18.25 0.11
C MET A 232 -17.18 18.04 -0.34
N GLN A 233 -18.00 17.46 0.53
CA GLN A 233 -19.43 17.29 0.30
C GLN A 233 -20.13 18.66 0.25
N THR A 234 -21.13 18.77 -0.61
CA THR A 234 -22.02 19.92 -0.68
C THR A 234 -22.82 20.03 0.62
N ASP A 235 -22.77 21.21 1.23
CA ASP A 235 -23.61 21.55 2.37
C ASP A 235 -25.00 22.00 1.89
N TYR A 236 -25.93 21.06 1.78
CA TYR A 236 -27.30 21.32 1.33
C TYR A 236 -28.09 22.18 2.34
N GLU A 237 -27.79 22.09 3.64
CA GLU A 237 -28.44 22.93 4.65
C GLU A 237 -28.05 24.41 4.48
N ALA A 238 -26.76 24.68 4.21
CA ALA A 238 -26.29 26.03 3.91
C ALA A 238 -26.89 26.60 2.60
N MET A 239 -27.29 25.74 1.67
CA MET A 239 -28.02 26.12 0.45
C MET A 239 -29.52 26.35 0.67
N GLY A 240 -30.02 26.13 1.89
CA GLY A 240 -31.44 26.27 2.24
C GLY A 240 -32.30 25.07 1.85
N GLU A 241 -31.68 23.94 1.51
CA GLU A 241 -32.36 22.66 1.29
C GLU A 241 -32.40 21.82 2.57
N VAL A 242 -33.28 20.81 2.60
CA VAL A 242 -33.29 19.82 3.68
C VAL A 242 -32.02 18.99 3.57
N SER A 243 -31.43 18.58 4.69
CA SER A 243 -30.27 17.69 4.68
C SER A 243 -30.61 16.33 4.04
N PRO A 244 -29.76 15.79 3.15
CA PRO A 244 -29.98 14.47 2.59
C PRO A 244 -29.90 13.40 3.68
N ILE A 245 -30.70 12.34 3.54
CA ILE A 245 -30.66 11.18 4.45
C ILE A 245 -29.38 10.36 4.27
N ALA A 246 -28.76 10.46 3.09
CA ALA A 246 -27.48 9.85 2.78
C ALA A 246 -26.76 10.66 1.70
N GLN A 247 -25.43 10.73 1.82
CA GLN A 247 -24.58 11.46 0.89
C GLN A 247 -23.27 10.72 0.70
N TRP A 248 -22.94 10.40 -0.55
CA TRP A 248 -21.71 9.69 -0.91
C TRP A 248 -20.93 10.44 -1.97
N MET A 249 -19.62 10.19 -1.96
CA MET A 249 -18.73 10.63 -3.01
C MET A 249 -18.12 9.41 -3.67
N THR A 250 -18.23 9.33 -5.00
CA THR A 250 -17.57 8.32 -5.80
C THR A 250 -16.72 8.98 -6.87
N THR A 251 -15.59 8.36 -7.20
CA THR A 251 -14.68 8.86 -8.22
C THR A 251 -14.31 7.71 -9.14
N TYR A 252 -14.47 7.92 -10.44
CA TYR A 252 -13.81 7.11 -11.45
C TYR A 252 -12.45 7.73 -11.79
N LEU A 253 -11.44 6.89 -11.96
CA LEU A 253 -10.14 7.28 -12.53
C LEU A 253 -9.77 6.30 -13.65
N ILE A 254 -9.20 6.81 -14.75
CA ILE A 254 -8.77 5.95 -15.85
C ILE A 254 -7.87 4.81 -15.36
N GLY A 255 -8.12 3.61 -15.88
CA GLY A 255 -7.50 2.36 -15.41
C GLY A 255 -8.27 1.65 -14.32
N ASP A 256 -9.38 2.22 -13.85
CA ASP A 256 -10.38 1.48 -13.07
C ASP A 256 -11.40 0.82 -14.00
N ASP A 257 -10.96 -0.24 -14.69
CA ASP A 257 -11.73 -0.88 -15.76
C ASP A 257 -12.93 -1.71 -15.27
N LEU A 258 -13.08 -1.80 -13.94
CA LEU A 258 -14.14 -2.50 -13.20
C LEU A 258 -14.95 -1.57 -12.29
N PHE A 259 -14.87 -0.25 -12.51
CA PHE A 259 -15.61 0.73 -11.72
C PHE A 259 -17.12 0.46 -11.75
N ASP A 260 -17.68 0.16 -10.58
CA ASP A 260 -19.08 -0.20 -10.34
C ASP A 260 -19.37 -0.05 -8.83
N ASP A 261 -19.56 1.18 -8.38
CA ASP A 261 -19.82 1.49 -6.97
C ASP A 261 -21.32 1.41 -6.67
N SER A 262 -21.68 0.79 -5.54
CA SER A 262 -23.05 0.77 -5.03
C SER A 262 -23.11 1.11 -3.54
N PHE A 263 -24.22 1.73 -3.14
CA PHE A 263 -24.44 2.27 -1.81
C PHE A 263 -25.86 1.96 -1.33
N SER A 264 -25.95 1.30 -0.16
CA SER A 264 -27.22 1.02 0.50
C SER A 264 -27.79 2.28 1.16
N ILE A 265 -29.08 2.53 0.94
CA ILE A 265 -29.81 3.65 1.51
C ILE A 265 -30.66 3.12 2.66
N ASP A 266 -30.25 3.42 3.89
CA ASP A 266 -30.95 3.06 5.11
C ASP A 266 -31.55 4.31 5.78
N SER A 267 -32.68 4.12 6.46
CA SER A 267 -33.25 5.15 7.34
C SER A 267 -32.41 5.35 8.60
N LEU A 268 -32.68 6.42 9.34
CA LEU A 268 -32.06 6.67 10.66
C LEU A 268 -32.30 5.55 11.67
N SER A 269 -33.34 4.73 11.50
CA SER A 269 -33.61 3.55 12.32
C SER A 269 -32.94 2.26 11.80
N GLY A 270 -32.17 2.33 10.71
CA GLY A 270 -31.50 1.19 10.09
C GLY A 270 -32.42 0.31 9.22
N GLU A 271 -33.61 0.79 8.86
CA GLU A 271 -34.46 0.11 7.87
C GLU A 271 -33.96 0.42 6.46
N PHE A 272 -33.75 -0.62 5.65
CA PHE A 272 -33.43 -0.51 4.23
C PHE A 272 -34.55 0.15 3.44
N LEU A 273 -34.21 1.26 2.77
CA LEU A 273 -35.11 2.05 1.91
C LEU A 273 -34.84 1.81 0.42
N GLY A 274 -33.60 1.51 0.04
CA GLY A 274 -33.22 1.36 -1.35
C GLY A 274 -31.71 1.24 -1.54
N GLU A 275 -31.27 1.32 -2.79
CA GLU A 275 -29.86 1.27 -3.16
C GLU A 275 -29.62 2.22 -4.34
N CYS A 276 -28.44 2.80 -4.43
CA CYS A 276 -28.03 3.57 -5.59
C CYS A 276 -26.60 3.22 -5.99
N GLY A 277 -26.20 3.57 -7.21
CA GLY A 277 -24.85 3.27 -7.66
C GLY A 277 -24.48 3.94 -8.97
N VAL A 278 -23.20 3.79 -9.30
CA VAL A 278 -22.58 4.31 -10.52
C VAL A 278 -21.70 3.23 -11.13
N GLY A 279 -21.97 2.88 -12.39
CA GLY A 279 -21.20 1.88 -13.13
C GLY A 279 -20.79 2.35 -14.52
N ILE A 280 -19.82 1.67 -15.13
CA ILE A 280 -19.41 1.93 -16.51
C ILE A 280 -20.53 1.50 -17.49
N ALA A 281 -21.07 2.44 -18.26
CA ALA A 281 -22.10 2.15 -19.26
C ALA A 281 -21.55 1.90 -20.67
N ASP A 282 -20.51 2.62 -21.09
CA ASP A 282 -19.92 2.49 -22.43
C ASP A 282 -18.43 2.82 -22.42
N THR A 283 -17.73 2.32 -23.44
CA THR A 283 -16.31 2.60 -23.67
C THR A 283 -16.06 2.87 -25.15
N ILE A 284 -15.05 3.69 -25.45
CA ILE A 284 -14.67 4.03 -26.83
C ILE A 284 -13.28 3.52 -27.19
N GLY A 285 -13.15 3.06 -28.44
CA GLY A 285 -11.89 2.56 -28.98
C GLY A 285 -11.52 1.18 -28.44
N VAL A 286 -10.24 0.84 -28.51
CA VAL A 286 -9.69 -0.45 -28.10
C VAL A 286 -8.45 -0.28 -27.25
N GLY A 287 -8.14 -1.30 -26.44
CA GLY A 287 -6.95 -1.37 -25.59
C GLY A 287 -7.23 -1.15 -24.11
N GLU A 288 -6.20 -1.37 -23.31
CA GLU A 288 -6.20 -1.11 -21.86
C GLU A 288 -5.32 0.12 -21.55
N PRO A 289 -5.70 0.95 -20.56
CA PRO A 289 -6.95 0.88 -19.80
C PRO A 289 -8.17 1.22 -20.67
N LYS A 290 -9.35 0.73 -20.28
CA LYS A 290 -10.62 1.04 -20.94
C LYS A 290 -10.84 2.55 -20.89
N ARG A 291 -11.25 3.10 -22.03
CA ARG A 291 -11.57 4.52 -22.18
C ARG A 291 -13.07 4.69 -22.03
N VAL A 292 -13.51 4.92 -20.79
CA VAL A 292 -14.93 5.01 -20.43
C VAL A 292 -15.55 6.27 -21.02
N SER A 293 -16.59 6.11 -21.84
CA SER A 293 -17.29 7.18 -22.56
C SER A 293 -18.62 7.56 -21.93
N ALA A 294 -19.16 6.74 -21.03
CA ALA A 294 -20.40 7.00 -20.29
C ALA A 294 -20.49 6.17 -19.00
N PHE A 295 -21.21 6.71 -18.01
CA PHE A 295 -21.57 6.04 -16.76
C PHE A 295 -23.08 5.87 -16.65
N GLU A 296 -23.53 4.75 -16.13
CA GLU A 296 -24.91 4.57 -15.68
C GLU A 296 -24.99 4.93 -14.21
N VAL A 297 -25.97 5.76 -13.86
CA VAL A 297 -26.31 6.09 -12.48
C VAL A 297 -27.73 5.66 -12.26
N TRP A 298 -27.94 4.90 -11.20
CA TRP A 298 -29.21 4.23 -10.95
C TRP A 298 -29.67 4.41 -9.51
N LEU A 299 -30.99 4.41 -9.34
CA LEU A 299 -31.67 4.48 -8.05
C LEU A 299 -32.73 3.38 -7.99
N PHE A 300 -32.57 2.50 -7.01
CA PHE A 300 -33.53 1.48 -6.64
C PHE A 300 -34.21 1.88 -5.32
N ASP A 301 -35.53 1.72 -5.26
CA ASP A 301 -36.35 2.00 -4.10
C ASP A 301 -37.10 0.73 -3.71
N LYS A 302 -37.06 0.33 -2.44
CA LYS A 302 -37.76 -0.86 -1.94
C LYS A 302 -39.27 -0.82 -2.20
N ASN A 303 -39.86 0.37 -2.27
CA ASN A 303 -41.28 0.61 -2.50
C ASN A 303 -41.63 0.86 -3.98
N ASP A 304 -40.65 0.77 -4.88
CA ASP A 304 -40.82 0.89 -6.31
C ASP A 304 -40.26 -0.35 -7.02
N ILE A 305 -41.02 -0.92 -7.95
CA ILE A 305 -40.56 -2.11 -8.69
C ILE A 305 -39.58 -1.75 -9.81
N GLN A 306 -39.50 -0.47 -10.18
CA GLN A 306 -38.64 0.01 -11.26
C GLN A 306 -37.41 0.71 -10.70
N THR A 307 -36.25 0.29 -11.19
CA THR A 307 -35.01 1.06 -11.03
C THR A 307 -35.03 2.21 -12.03
N VAL A 308 -34.79 3.43 -11.56
CA VAL A 308 -34.61 4.59 -12.41
C VAL A 308 -33.13 4.66 -12.77
N THR A 309 -32.82 4.73 -14.07
CA THR A 309 -31.44 4.79 -14.56
C THR A 309 -31.27 5.98 -15.51
N LYS A 310 -30.22 6.75 -15.28
CA LYS A 310 -29.75 7.80 -16.20
C LYS A 310 -28.33 7.48 -16.63
N VAL A 311 -27.98 7.86 -17.85
CA VAL A 311 -26.66 7.60 -18.42
C VAL A 311 -25.93 8.92 -18.60
N LEU A 312 -24.94 9.20 -17.75
CA LEU A 312 -24.06 10.35 -17.89
C LEU A 312 -23.03 10.10 -19.00
N MET A 313 -23.17 10.81 -20.10
CA MET A 313 -22.39 10.64 -21.32
C MET A 313 -21.31 11.70 -21.47
N SER A 314 -20.19 11.30 -22.06
CA SER A 314 -19.21 12.24 -22.60
C SER A 314 -19.80 13.09 -23.72
N GLY A 315 -19.20 14.26 -23.98
CA GLY A 315 -19.61 15.15 -25.06
C GLY A 315 -19.63 14.48 -26.42
N HIS A 316 -18.64 13.63 -26.72
CA HIS A 316 -18.65 12.87 -27.98
C HIS A 316 -19.76 11.83 -28.03
N ALA A 317 -19.93 11.03 -26.97
CA ALA A 317 -20.94 9.96 -26.94
C ALA A 317 -22.36 10.53 -27.10
N MET A 318 -22.63 11.71 -26.53
CA MET A 318 -23.92 12.41 -26.66
C MET A 318 -24.20 12.87 -28.09
N ASN A 319 -23.17 13.18 -28.88
CA ASN A 319 -23.30 13.69 -30.24
C ASN A 319 -23.11 12.62 -31.34
N ASP A 320 -22.72 11.40 -30.97
CA ASP A 320 -22.60 10.27 -31.88
C ASP A 320 -23.88 9.44 -31.88
N GLU A 321 -24.55 9.36 -33.04
CA GLU A 321 -25.86 8.68 -33.19
C GLU A 321 -25.78 7.20 -32.77
N GLY A 322 -24.66 6.54 -33.07
CA GLY A 322 -24.45 5.15 -32.71
C GLY A 322 -24.34 4.94 -31.20
N SER A 323 -23.54 5.75 -30.50
CA SER A 323 -23.42 5.70 -29.04
C SER A 323 -24.70 6.13 -28.35
N TYR A 324 -25.36 7.19 -28.82
CA TYR A 324 -26.62 7.67 -28.26
C TYR A 324 -27.69 6.57 -28.28
N ALA A 325 -27.93 5.93 -29.44
CA ALA A 325 -28.94 4.88 -29.56
C ALA A 325 -28.67 3.66 -28.67
N ARG A 326 -27.39 3.28 -28.48
CA ARG A 326 -27.01 2.18 -27.57
C ARG A 326 -27.24 2.55 -26.10
N LEU A 327 -26.95 3.80 -25.73
CA LEU A 327 -26.99 4.27 -24.35
C LEU A 327 -28.41 4.64 -23.91
N GLU A 328 -29.24 5.15 -24.80
CA GLU A 328 -30.67 5.37 -24.58
C GLU A 328 -31.42 4.08 -24.23
N ALA A 329 -30.96 2.93 -24.75
CA ALA A 329 -31.51 1.63 -24.40
C ALA A 329 -31.17 1.17 -22.96
N LYS A 330 -30.20 1.80 -22.29
CA LYS A 330 -29.78 1.48 -20.91
C LYS A 330 -30.43 2.38 -19.86
N GLY A 331 -30.78 3.61 -20.24
CA GLY A 331 -31.36 4.61 -19.36
C GLY A 331 -31.46 5.95 -20.07
N GLU A 332 -31.99 6.97 -19.39
CA GLU A 332 -32.15 8.30 -20.00
C GLU A 332 -30.78 8.97 -20.23
N PRO A 333 -30.42 9.31 -21.48
CA PRO A 333 -29.17 9.98 -21.80
C PRO A 333 -29.07 11.38 -21.17
N VAL A 334 -27.96 11.68 -20.49
CA VAL A 334 -27.67 13.00 -19.92
C VAL A 334 -26.22 13.40 -20.20
N LEU A 335 -25.98 14.64 -20.59
CA LEU A 335 -24.62 15.13 -20.84
C LEU A 335 -23.92 15.41 -19.51
N ALA A 336 -22.76 14.78 -19.29
CA ALA A 336 -21.91 15.10 -18.15
C ALA A 336 -21.20 16.44 -18.37
N VAL A 337 -21.43 17.39 -17.46
CA VAL A 337 -20.77 18.70 -17.44
C VAL A 337 -20.30 19.03 -16.02
N PRO A 338 -19.14 19.67 -15.82
CA PRO A 338 -18.71 20.10 -14.49
C PRO A 338 -19.76 20.98 -13.81
N GLY A 339 -20.09 20.68 -12.56
CA GLY A 339 -21.15 21.34 -11.80
C GLY A 339 -22.57 20.99 -12.22
N GLY A 340 -22.75 20.13 -13.23
CA GLY A 340 -24.06 19.63 -13.65
C GLY A 340 -24.73 18.82 -12.54
N ILE A 341 -26.05 18.95 -12.44
CA ILE A 341 -26.88 18.20 -11.49
C ILE A 341 -27.89 17.40 -12.29
N VAL A 342 -28.03 16.13 -11.93
CA VAL A 342 -28.96 15.18 -12.54
C VAL A 342 -29.81 14.57 -11.44
N GLU A 343 -31.13 14.61 -11.58
CA GLU A 343 -32.06 14.11 -10.55
C GLU A 343 -32.72 12.79 -10.96
N LEU A 344 -32.68 11.79 -10.09
CA LEU A 344 -33.41 10.54 -10.22
C LEU A 344 -34.48 10.50 -9.13
N GLU A 345 -35.72 10.23 -9.50
CA GLU A 345 -36.85 10.20 -8.57
C GLU A 345 -37.61 8.89 -8.73
N THR A 346 -37.78 8.18 -7.61
CA THR A 346 -38.68 7.03 -7.48
C THR A 346 -39.92 7.44 -6.68
N LYS A 347 -40.77 6.47 -6.34
CA LYS A 347 -41.93 6.73 -5.49
C LYS A 347 -41.61 7.37 -4.14
N THR A 348 -40.54 6.95 -3.45
CA THR A 348 -40.25 7.41 -2.08
C THR A 348 -38.87 8.03 -1.89
N LEU A 349 -38.01 7.98 -2.91
CA LEU A 349 -36.65 8.50 -2.87
C LEU A 349 -36.41 9.49 -4.02
N ARG A 350 -35.66 10.55 -3.72
CA ARG A 350 -35.08 11.46 -4.70
C ARG A 350 -33.58 11.44 -4.52
N MET A 351 -32.83 11.27 -5.60
CA MET A 351 -31.37 11.38 -5.62
C MET A 351 -30.94 12.50 -6.56
N ALA A 352 -30.13 13.42 -6.06
CA ALA A 352 -29.40 14.37 -6.89
C ALA A 352 -27.96 13.86 -7.08
N VAL A 353 -27.53 13.81 -8.33
CA VAL A 353 -26.19 13.44 -8.74
C VAL A 353 -25.50 14.68 -9.25
N ARG A 354 -24.50 15.16 -8.52
CA ARG A 354 -23.73 16.36 -8.89
C ARG A 354 -22.37 15.94 -9.42
N VAL A 355 -22.01 16.47 -10.59
CA VAL A 355 -20.66 16.32 -11.14
C VAL A 355 -19.74 17.33 -10.44
N MET A 356 -19.06 16.87 -9.39
CA MET A 356 -18.19 17.73 -8.58
C MET A 356 -16.93 18.13 -9.35
N ASP A 357 -16.39 17.19 -10.11
CA ASP A 357 -15.20 17.41 -10.92
C ASP A 357 -15.13 16.41 -12.07
N MET A 358 -14.54 16.82 -13.19
CA MET A 358 -14.51 16.03 -14.41
C MET A 358 -13.38 16.48 -15.32
N ASP A 359 -12.55 15.52 -15.74
CA ASP A 359 -11.54 15.72 -16.75
C ASP A 359 -11.74 14.72 -17.89
N TYR A 360 -11.64 15.19 -19.13
CA TYR A 360 -11.55 14.32 -20.29
C TYR A 360 -10.12 13.83 -20.50
N GLY A 361 -10.00 12.61 -21.00
CA GLY A 361 -8.72 12.07 -21.43
C GLY A 361 -8.27 12.67 -22.75
N THR A 362 -6.96 12.77 -22.91
CA THR A 362 -6.32 13.25 -24.14
C THR A 362 -5.73 12.08 -24.94
N GLY A 363 -5.65 12.18 -26.25
CA GLY A 363 -4.98 11.18 -27.07
C GLY A 363 -5.40 11.19 -28.53
N HIS A 364 -5.37 10.01 -29.15
CA HIS A 364 -5.72 9.81 -30.56
C HIS A 364 -7.23 9.59 -30.82
N LEU A 365 -8.04 9.53 -29.77
CA LEU A 365 -9.49 9.47 -29.89
C LEU A 365 -10.08 10.87 -30.09
N PRO A 366 -11.32 10.98 -30.58
CA PRO A 366 -12.01 12.27 -30.68
C PRO A 366 -11.98 13.05 -29.37
N GLU A 367 -12.01 14.38 -29.45
CA GLU A 367 -12.06 15.22 -28.26
C GLU A 367 -13.33 14.93 -27.44
N ASN A 368 -13.23 15.11 -26.12
CA ASN A 368 -14.34 14.92 -25.18
C ASN A 368 -15.02 13.54 -25.29
N SER A 369 -14.25 12.49 -25.59
CA SER A 369 -14.80 11.15 -25.88
C SER A 369 -14.73 10.14 -24.76
N PHE A 370 -13.81 10.33 -23.81
CA PHE A 370 -13.72 9.48 -22.64
C PHE A 370 -13.20 10.28 -21.46
N PHE A 371 -13.55 9.82 -20.26
CA PHE A 371 -13.17 10.47 -19.04
C PHE A 371 -11.78 10.00 -18.58
N GLN A 372 -10.95 10.96 -18.19
CA GLN A 372 -9.74 10.69 -17.43
C GLN A 372 -10.08 10.49 -15.95
N ARG A 373 -11.04 11.29 -15.46
CA ARG A 373 -11.51 11.29 -14.07
C ARG A 373 -12.90 11.91 -14.01
N VAL A 374 -13.77 11.35 -13.18
CA VAL A 374 -15.07 11.96 -12.83
C VAL A 374 -15.31 11.75 -11.35
N THR A 375 -15.63 12.80 -10.62
CA THR A 375 -16.05 12.73 -9.23
C THR A 375 -17.51 13.14 -9.14
N LEU A 376 -18.33 12.23 -8.61
CA LEU A 376 -19.77 12.40 -8.47
C LEU A 376 -20.14 12.40 -6.99
N GLU A 377 -20.98 13.36 -6.63
CA GLU A 377 -21.68 13.37 -5.36
C GLU A 377 -23.10 12.86 -5.56
N LEU A 378 -23.51 11.88 -4.75
CA LEU A 378 -24.86 11.34 -4.71
C LEU A 378 -25.49 11.79 -3.40
N ALA A 379 -26.52 12.64 -3.46
CA ALA A 379 -27.28 13.10 -2.30
C ALA A 379 -28.73 12.61 -2.40
N ILE A 380 -29.21 11.93 -1.36
CA ILE A 380 -30.50 11.23 -1.37
C ILE A 380 -31.43 11.85 -0.32
N TRP A 381 -32.70 12.04 -0.68
CA TRP A 381 -33.78 12.44 0.22
C TRP A 381 -34.91 11.42 0.19
N SER A 382 -35.55 11.22 1.33
CA SER A 382 -36.86 10.56 1.36
C SER A 382 -37.94 11.60 1.10
N LEU A 383 -38.86 11.29 0.18
CA LEU A 383 -39.98 12.17 -0.18
C LEU A 383 -41.14 12.10 0.83
N GLY A 384 -41.06 11.20 1.81
CA GLY A 384 -42.18 10.86 2.68
C GLY A 384 -43.21 10.01 1.92
N SER A 385 -43.73 8.97 2.58
CA SER A 385 -44.75 8.08 2.03
C SER A 385 -46.13 8.73 1.93
#